data_AF-A0A7Y0SKL5-F1
#
_entry.id   AF-A0A7Y0SKL5-F1
#
_cell.length_a   1.000
_cell.length_b   1.000
_cell.length_c   1.000
_cell.angle_alpha   90.00
_cell.angle_beta   90.00
_cell.angle_gamma   90.00
#
_symmetry.space_group_name_H-M   'P 1'
#
loop_
_entity.id
_entity.type
_entity.pdbx_description
1 polymer ?
#
loop_
_entity_poly.entity_id
_entity_poly.type
_entity_poly.pdbx_seq_one_letter_code
_entity_poly.pdbx_strand_id
1 'polypeptide(L)' 'MIEFLTNPWVIIIVVLSVIIGNIAALKYTAKMKFNQMDKGRKNDLDRLNELDKERYGNNESNKHEQK' A
#
# COMPACT_ATOMS: atom_id res chain seq x y z
N MET A 1 -6.53 -26.72 -39.00
CA MET A 1 -5.91 -25.55 -38.30
C MET A 1 -6.86 -24.90 -37.29
N ILE A 2 -8.13 -24.64 -37.65
CA ILE A 2 -9.12 -23.99 -36.75
C ILE A 2 -9.54 -24.89 -35.58
N GLU A 3 -9.47 -26.20 -35.74
CA GLU A 3 -9.82 -27.20 -34.70
C GLU A 3 -8.98 -27.07 -33.42
N PHE A 4 -7.76 -26.55 -33.50
CA PHE A 4 -6.94 -26.26 -32.32
C PHE A 4 -7.44 -25.04 -31.54
N LEU A 5 -7.99 -24.03 -32.22
CA LEU A 5 -8.56 -22.85 -31.57
C LEU A 5 -9.94 -23.13 -30.96
N THR A 6 -10.73 -24.02 -31.57
CA THR A 6 -12.07 -24.38 -31.07
C THR A 6 -12.05 -25.55 -30.08
N ASN A 7 -10.88 -25.95 -29.59
CA ASN A 7 -10.77 -26.97 -28.57
C ASN A 7 -11.25 -26.40 -27.22
N PRO A 8 -12.22 -27.05 -26.53
CA PRO A 8 -12.81 -26.52 -25.30
C PRO A 8 -11.76 -26.19 -24.22
N TRP A 9 -10.67 -26.94 -24.16
CA TRP A 9 -9.57 -26.69 -23.23
C TRP A 9 -8.83 -25.37 -23.53
N VAL A 10 -8.60 -25.07 -24.80
CA VAL A 10 -7.89 -23.87 -25.25
C VAL A 10 -8.72 -22.61 -25.01
N ILE A 11 -10.03 -22.69 -25.27
CA ILE A 11 -10.97 -21.60 -25.01
C ILE A 11 -10.97 -21.22 -23.52
N ILE A 12 -10.96 -22.20 -22.62
CA ILE A 12 -10.94 -21.96 -21.16
C ILE A 12 -9.67 -21.21 -20.74
N ILE A 13 -8.50 -21.59 -21.26
CA ILE A 13 -7.23 -20.92 -20.95
C ILE A 13 -7.28 -19.46 -21.39
N VAL A 14 -7.76 -19.18 -22.61
CA VAL A 14 -7.88 -17.81 -23.13
C VAL A 14 -8.81 -16.97 -22.26
N VAL A 15 -9.98 -17.51 -21.88
CA VAL A 15 -10.95 -16.80 -21.02
C VAL A 15 -10.35 -16.52 -19.64
N LEU A 16 -9.69 -17.49 -19.01
CA LEU A 16 -9.01 -17.30 -17.73
C LEU A 16 -7.88 -16.27 -17.83
N SER A 17 -7.10 -16.28 -18.92
CA SER A 17 -6.05 -15.27 -19.15
C SER A 17 -6.62 -13.86 -19.27
N VAL A 18 -7.75 -13.67 -19.96
CA VAL A 18 -8.43 -12.37 -20.07
C VAL A 18 -8.96 -11.92 -18.71
N ILE A 19 -9.60 -12.82 -17.95
CA ILE A 19 -10.13 -12.50 -16.61
C ILE A 19 -8.99 -12.13 -15.66
N ILE A 20 -7.93 -12.93 -15.59
CA ILE A 20 -6.76 -12.67 -14.74
C ILE A 20 -6.03 -11.42 -15.21
N GLY A 21 -5.91 -11.17 -16.52
CA GLY A 21 -5.32 -9.94 -17.06
C GLY A 21 -6.10 -8.69 -16.65
N ASN A 22 -7.43 -8.76 -16.68
CA ASN A 22 -8.30 -7.65 -16.27
C ASN A 22 -8.25 -7.42 -14.75
N ILE A 23 -8.27 -8.50 -13.95
CA ILE A 23 -8.09 -8.44 -12.50
C ILE A 23 -6.68 -7.97 -12.15
N ALA A 24 -5.65 -8.36 -12.91
CA ALA A 24 -4.27 -7.94 -12.69
C ALA A 24 -4.11 -6.45 -12.97
N ALA A 25 -4.77 -5.90 -14.00
CA ALA A 25 -4.81 -4.47 -14.24
C ALA A 25 -5.48 -3.70 -13.08
N LEU A 26 -6.63 -4.19 -12.60
CA LEU A 26 -7.31 -3.62 -11.43
C LEU A 26 -6.50 -3.78 -10.14
N LYS A 27 -5.82 -4.91 -9.95
CA LYS A 27 -4.94 -5.16 -8.81
C LYS A 27 -3.69 -4.28 -8.88
N TYR A 28 -3.14 -4.03 -10.07
CA TYR A 28 -2.05 -3.06 -10.24
C TYR A 28 -2.54 -1.64 -9.92
N THR A 29 -3.75 -1.27 -10.35
CA THR A 29 -4.35 0.03 -10.05
C THR A 29 -4.69 0.21 -8.56
N ALA A 30 -5.18 -0.84 -7.89
CA ALA A 30 -5.58 -0.79 -6.48
C ALA A 30 -4.40 -0.97 -5.50
N LYS A 31 -3.36 -1.74 -5.88
CA LYS A 31 -2.18 -1.98 -5.03
C LYS A 31 -1.22 -0.79 -4.97
N MET A 32 -1.38 0.22 -5.85
CA MET A 32 -0.64 1.48 -5.73
C MET A 32 -1.02 2.27 -4.47
N LYS A 33 -2.30 2.22 -4.04
CA LYS A 33 -2.72 2.90 -2.81
C LYS A 33 -2.45 2.09 -1.55
N PHE A 34 -2.58 0.77 -1.59
CA PHE A 34 -2.49 -0.05 -0.37
C PHE A 34 -1.07 -0.16 0.20
N ASN A 35 -0.03 -0.24 -0.66
CA ASN A 35 1.36 -0.35 -0.19
C ASN A 35 1.98 1.01 0.19
N GLN A 36 1.45 2.12 -0.33
CA GLN A 36 1.85 3.47 0.10
C GLN A 36 1.09 3.94 1.35
N MET A 37 -0.20 3.61 1.50
CA MET A 37 -0.99 3.99 2.69
C MET A 37 -0.55 3.29 3.98
N ASP A 38 0.11 2.13 3.92
CA ASP A 38 0.66 1.47 5.12
C ASP A 38 2.01 2.08 5.52
N LYS A 39 2.88 2.40 4.55
CA LYS A 39 4.19 3.01 4.82
C LYS A 39 4.10 4.48 5.26
N GLY A 40 3.23 5.28 4.63
CA GLY A 40 3.09 6.69 4.97
C GLY A 40 2.51 6.92 6.37
N ARG A 41 1.54 6.09 6.78
CA ARG A 41 0.85 6.25 8.07
C ARG A 41 1.73 5.87 9.27
N LYS A 42 2.62 4.88 9.10
CA LYS A 42 3.61 4.53 10.13
C LYS A 42 4.65 5.64 10.30
N ASN A 43 5.14 6.20 9.20
CA ASN A 43 6.12 7.30 9.23
C ASN A 43 5.56 8.57 9.91
N ASP A 44 4.33 8.97 9.57
CA ASP A 44 3.70 10.15 10.18
C ASP A 44 3.43 9.96 11.69
N LEU A 45 3.04 8.76 12.12
CA LEU A 45 2.83 8.44 13.53
C LEU A 45 4.13 8.48 14.35
N ASP A 46 5.23 7.93 13.80
CA ASP A 46 6.53 7.97 14.46
C ASP A 46 7.03 9.42 14.61
N ARG A 47 6.81 10.25 13.58
CA ARG A 47 7.20 11.66 13.57
C ARG A 47 6.40 12.52 14.55
N LEU A 48 5.10 12.24 14.71
CA LEU A 48 4.26 12.89 15.71
C LEU A 48 4.68 12.56 17.14
N ASN A 49 5.04 11.29 17.40
CA ASN A 49 5.50 10.85 18.73
C ASN A 49 6.83 11.52 19.13
N GLU A 50 7.74 11.70 18.18
CA GLU A 50 9.01 12.40 18.40
C GLU A 50 8.79 13.89 18.72
N LEU A 51 7.92 14.56 17.96
CA LEU A 51 7.55 15.97 18.20
C LEU A 51 6.91 16.20 19.57
N ASP A 52 6.04 15.29 20.02
CA ASP A 52 5.43 15.37 21.36
C ASP A 52 6.49 15.20 22.45
N LYS A 53 7.43 14.27 22.27
CA LYS A 53 8.53 14.05 23.22
C LYS A 53 9.47 15.26 23.30
N GLU A 54 9.80 15.89 22.18
CA GLU A 54 10.58 17.13 22.15
C GLU A 54 9.86 18.28 22.85
N ARG A 55 8.56 18.47 22.58
CA ARG A 55 7.78 19.53 23.21
C ARG A 55 7.60 19.33 24.70
N TYR A 56 7.36 18.10 25.17
CA TYR A 56 7.21 17.83 26.59
C TYR A 56 8.54 17.90 27.35
N GLY A 57 9.62 17.34 26.80
CA GLY A 57 10.94 17.35 27.42
C GLY A 57 11.58 18.75 27.48
N ASN A 58 11.34 19.60 26.48
CA ASN A 58 11.83 20.98 26.48
C ASN A 58 11.07 21.86 27.49
N ASN A 59 9.75 21.64 27.65
CA ASN A 59 8.96 22.35 28.66
C ASN A 59 9.33 21.98 30.11
N GLU A 60 9.77 20.74 30.38
CA GLU A 60 10.29 20.36 31.70
C GLU A 60 11.66 20.97 31.99
N SER A 61 12.53 21.03 30.98
CA SER A 61 13.88 21.58 31.11
C SER A 61 13.87 23.10 31.33
N ASN A 62 13.00 23.83 30.61
CA ASN A 62 12.84 25.29 30.79
C ASN A 62 12.24 25.67 32.15
N LYS A 63 11.46 24.79 32.78
CA LYS A 63 10.87 25.03 34.11
C LYS A 63 11.89 24.86 35.25
N HIS A 64 12.93 24.06 35.04
CA HIS A 64 14.02 23.85 35.99
C HIS A 64 15.11 24.94 35.93
N GLU A 65 15.28 25.61 34.78
CA GLU A 65 16.31 26.64 34.60
C GLU A 65 15.85 28.05 35.05
N GLN A 66 14.55 28.27 35.26
CA GLN A 66 13.98 29.54 35.74
C GLN A 66 13.75 29.61 37.27
N LYS A 67 14.27 28.66 38.06
CA LYS A 67 14.06 28.60 39.51
C LYS A 67 15.37 28.63 40.29
#